data_AF-A4FQZ9-F1
#
_entry.id   AF-A4FQZ9-F1
#
_cell.length_a   1.000
_cell.length_b   1.000
_cell.length_c   1.000
_cell.angle_alpha   90.00
_cell.angle_beta   90.00
_cell.angle_gamma   90.00
#
_symmetry.space_group_name_H-M   'P 1'
#
loop_
_entity.id
_entity.type
_entity.pdbx_description
1 polymer ?
#
loop_
_entity_poly.entity_id
_entity_poly.type
_entity_poly.pdbx_seq_one_letter_code
_entity_poly.pdbx_strand_id
1 'polypeptide(L)' 'MSAEQQKRRARVRAPELVGRRWLNTGGREMSLHDFRGKVLVLDFWTF' A
#
# COMPACT_ATOMS: atom_id res chain seq x y z
N MET A 1 -18.26 14.11 -6.93
CA MET A 1 -17.38 14.50 -5.80
C MET A 1 -16.72 15.83 -6.14
N SER A 2 -16.95 16.89 -5.37
CA SER A 2 -16.41 18.23 -5.64
C SER A 2 -14.88 18.25 -5.49
N ALA A 3 -14.19 18.98 -6.37
CA ALA A 3 -12.72 19.15 -6.37
C ALA A 3 -12.14 19.63 -5.02
N GLU A 4 -12.98 20.20 -4.15
CA GLU A 4 -12.63 20.64 -2.81
C GLU A 4 -12.41 19.46 -1.82
N GLN A 5 -13.14 18.35 -1.99
CA GLN A 5 -12.92 17.13 -1.20
C GLN A 5 -11.60 16.43 -1.57
N GLN A 6 -11.19 16.52 -2.85
CA GLN A 6 -9.91 15.96 -3.33
C GLN A 6 -8.70 16.63 -2.65
N LYS A 7 -8.79 17.95 -2.40
CA LYS A 7 -7.75 18.74 -1.72
C LYS A 7 -7.62 18.43 -0.22
N ARG A 8 -8.64 17.84 0.41
CA ARG A 8 -8.65 17.52 1.85
C ARG A 8 -8.11 16.13 2.20
N ARG A 9 -7.71 15.29 1.25
CA ARG A 9 -6.97 14.06 1.59
C ARG A 9 -5.58 14.47 2.05
N ALA A 10 -5.42 14.63 3.36
CA ALA A 10 -4.12 14.82 3.98
C ALA A 10 -3.16 13.75 3.45
N ARG A 11 -1.97 14.16 3.04
CA ARG A 11 -0.89 13.24 2.68
C ARG A 11 -0.47 12.51 3.95
N VAL A 12 -1.01 11.31 4.14
CA VAL A 12 -0.65 10.43 5.25
C VAL A 12 0.44 9.46 4.82
N ARG A 13 1.23 8.98 5.79
CA ARG A 13 2.09 7.82 5.56
C ARG A 13 1.22 6.59 5.35
N ALA A 14 1.61 5.74 4.41
CA ALA A 14 0.99 4.43 4.26
C ALA A 14 1.26 3.61 5.54
N PRO A 15 0.23 3.00 6.16
CA PRO A 15 0.41 2.08 7.27
C PRO A 15 1.14 0.81 6.81
N GLU A 16 1.93 0.19 7.69
CA GLU A 16 2.59 -1.08 7.36
C GLU A 16 1.59 -2.19 7.02
N LEU A 17 2.00 -3.07 6.10
CA LEU A 17 1.20 -4.21 5.69
C LEU A 17 1.41 -5.36 6.67
N VAL A 18 0.36 -5.70 7.41
CA VAL A 18 0.34 -6.81 8.35
C VAL A 18 -0.54 -7.94 7.82
N GLY A 19 -0.05 -9.17 7.90
CA GLY A 19 -0.74 -10.33 7.35
C GLY A 19 -0.05 -11.63 7.72
N ARG A 20 -0.54 -12.74 7.16
CA ARG A 20 -0.02 -14.08 7.48
C ARG A 20 1.30 -14.38 6.78
N ARG A 21 1.39 -14.05 5.50
CA ARG A 21 2.58 -14.23 4.66
C ARG A 21 2.41 -13.52 3.32
N TRP A 22 3.53 -13.30 2.65
CA TRP A 22 3.56 -12.94 1.24
C TRP A 22 3.45 -14.17 0.32
N LEU A 23 2.85 -13.98 -0.84
CA LEU A 23 2.82 -14.95 -1.93
C LEU A 23 3.64 -14.40 -3.10
N ASN A 24 4.23 -15.29 -3.92
CA ASN A 24 5.02 -14.92 -5.10
C ASN A 24 6.28 -14.08 -4.84
N THR A 25 6.81 -14.06 -3.61
CA THR A 25 8.03 -13.31 -3.23
C THR A 25 9.28 -14.16 -3.09
N GLY A 26 9.19 -15.46 -3.42
CA GLY A 26 10.27 -16.44 -3.19
C GLY A 26 10.51 -16.72 -1.70
N GLY A 27 9.46 -16.60 -0.87
CA GLY A 27 9.54 -16.82 0.57
C GLY A 27 10.13 -15.63 1.36
N ARG A 28 10.40 -14.51 0.70
CA ARG A 28 10.85 -13.29 1.37
C ARG A 28 9.68 -12.55 1.97
N GLU A 29 9.87 -12.13 3.22
CA GLU A 29 9.03 -11.11 3.84
C GLU A 29 9.32 -9.75 3.19
N MET A 30 8.29 -8.93 3.02
CA MET A 30 8.39 -7.59 2.45
C MET A 30 7.74 -6.56 3.39
N SER A 31 8.33 -5.38 3.44
CA SER A 31 7.85 -4.20 4.15
C SER A 31 7.57 -3.05 3.17
N LEU A 32 6.82 -2.03 3.59
CA LEU A 32 6.65 -0.84 2.75
C LEU A 32 7.97 -0.08 2.52
N HIS A 33 8.96 -0.23 3.41
CA HIS A 33 10.27 0.38 3.26
C HIS A 33 11.00 -0.10 2.00
N ASP A 34 10.82 -1.37 1.62
CA ASP A 34 11.48 -1.99 0.47
C ASP A 34 11.06 -1.38 -0.88
N PHE A 35 9.96 -0.64 -0.89
CA PHE A 35 9.40 0.00 -2.09
C PHE A 35 9.63 1.52 -2.14
N ARG A 36 10.43 2.09 -1.23
CA ARG A 36 10.75 3.53 -1.28
C ARG A 36 11.35 3.91 -2.63
N GLY A 37 10.91 5.06 -3.17
CA GLY A 37 11.29 5.52 -4.51
C GLY A 37 10.49 4.88 -5.66
N LYS A 38 9.53 4.00 -5.36
CA LYS A 38 8.62 3.40 -6.35
C LYS A 38 7.17 3.82 -6.07
N VAL A 39 6.32 3.68 -7.09
CA VAL A 39 4.85 3.72 -6.92
C VAL A 39 4.38 2.30 -6.65
N LEU A 40 3.70 2.10 -5.51
CA LEU A 40 3.08 0.84 -5.14
C LEU A 40 1.56 0.96 -5.26
N VAL A 41 0.93 0.01 -5.95
CA VAL A 41 -0.53 -0.11 -6.05
C VAL A 41 -0.96 -1.26 -5.15
N LEU A 42 -1.92 -1.00 -4.26
CA LEU A 42 -2.54 -2.01 -3.42
C LEU A 42 -3.95 -2.28 -3.92
N ASP A 43 -4.21 -3.53 -4.28
CA ASP A 43 -5.52 -4.00 -4.74
C ASP A 43 -6.10 -4.99 -3.73
N PHE A 44 -7.28 -4.67 -3.19
CA PHE A 44 -7.95 -5.47 -2.17
C PHE A 44 -9.03 -6.31 -2.84
N TRP A 45 -8.92 -7.64 -2.76
CA TRP A 45 -9.79 -8.57 -3.47
C TRP A 45 -10.17 -9.79 -2.61
N THR A 46 -11.22 -10.48 -3.02
CA THR A 46 -11.65 -11.81 -2.51
C THR A 46 -11.89 -12.72 -3.72
N PHE A 47 -11.74 -14.03 -3.51
CA PHE A 47 -12.21 -15.03 -4.46
C PHE A 47 -13.74 -15.13 -4.45
#